data_AF-A0A7S1CTG4-F1
#
_entry.id   AF-A0A7S1CTG4-F1
#
_cell.length_a   1.000
_cell.length_b   1.000
_cell.length_c   1.000
_cell.angle_alpha   90.00
_cell.angle_beta   90.00
_cell.angle_gamma   90.00
#
_symmetry.space_group_name_H-M   'P 1'
#
loop_
_entity.id
_entity.type
_entity.pdbx_description
1 polymer ?
#
loop_
_entity_poly.entity_id
_entity_poly.type
_entity_poly.pdbx_seq_one_letter_code
_entity_poly.pdbx_strand_id
1 'polypeptide(L)'
;MEKPPEMDVKTGAMINPHNPEFITKKPWYLAEGGDGVDGPTLDHQADQRREEDREGITLSEADRLVKEERERIKRKLEKQKLKEKSRKKKQRGRNLDDEVDTDLFEIGMWIEALRKNKKPYLIAQIVKISDKGRSFDLKYEDGYIERNV
;
A
#
# COMPACT_ATOMS: atom_id res chain seq x y z
N MET A 1 41.96 45.54 1.06
CA MET A 1 41.97 45.74 -0.40
C MET A 1 40.96 44.77 -0.98
N GLU A 2 39.81 45.24 -1.45
CA GLU A 2 38.87 44.40 -2.19
C GLU A 2 39.49 44.05 -3.54
N LYS A 3 39.61 42.75 -3.84
CA LYS A 3 40.00 42.30 -5.16
C LYS A 3 38.90 42.70 -6.15
N PRO A 4 39.24 43.15 -7.38
CA PRO A 4 38.24 43.32 -8.41
C PRO A 4 37.50 41.97 -8.64
N PRO A 5 36.20 42.00 -8.94
CA PRO A 5 35.44 40.76 -9.16
C PRO A 5 36.05 39.96 -10.31
N GLU A 6 36.20 38.65 -10.10
CA GLU A 6 36.60 37.73 -11.16
C GLU A 6 35.46 37.56 -12.18
N MET A 7 35.83 37.27 -13.43
CA MET A 7 34.87 36.93 -14.49
C MET A 7 34.95 35.43 -14.79
N ASP A 8 33.81 34.78 -14.89
CA ASP A 8 33.72 33.38 -15.29
C ASP A 8 34.21 33.21 -16.73
N VAL A 9 35.22 32.37 -16.92
CA VAL A 9 35.86 32.15 -18.23
C VAL A 9 34.89 31.54 -19.25
N LYS A 10 33.91 30.74 -18.82
CA LYS A 10 32.94 30.08 -19.71
C LYS A 10 31.74 30.96 -20.04
N THR A 11 31.17 31.61 -19.03
CA THR A 11 29.90 32.34 -19.17
C THR A 11 30.07 33.84 -19.35
N GLY A 12 31.28 34.37 -19.08
CA GLY A 12 31.54 35.81 -19.05
C GLY A 12 30.83 36.56 -17.91
N ALA A 13 30.20 35.83 -16.98
CA ALA A 13 29.46 36.40 -15.87
C ALA A 13 30.40 36.85 -14.75
N MET A 14 29.99 37.88 -14.00
CA MET A 14 30.71 38.33 -12.81
C MET A 14 30.58 37.30 -11.69
N ILE A 15 31.71 36.84 -11.14
CA ILE A 15 31.76 35.96 -9.97
C ILE A 15 31.77 36.83 -8.72
N ASN A 16 30.96 36.46 -7.74
CA ASN A 16 30.88 37.15 -6.45
C ASN A 16 32.27 37.18 -5.76
N PRO A 17 32.83 38.36 -5.42
CA PRO A 17 34.12 38.49 -4.74
C PRO A 17 34.21 37.77 -3.37
N HIS A 18 33.06 37.47 -2.76
CA HIS A 18 33.01 36.73 -1.49
C HIS A 18 33.05 35.21 -1.67
N ASN A 19 32.97 34.70 -2.90
CA ASN A 19 33.15 33.26 -3.12
C ASN A 19 34.61 32.90 -2.85
N PRO A 20 34.87 31.94 -1.94
CA PRO A 20 36.23 31.53 -1.66
C PRO A 20 36.84 30.82 -2.88
N GLU A 21 38.16 30.93 -3.01
CA GLU A 21 38.92 30.47 -4.18
C GLU A 21 38.73 28.98 -4.51
N PHE A 22 38.43 28.14 -3.52
CA PHE A 22 38.21 26.70 -3.72
C PHE A 22 36.84 26.36 -4.34
N ILE A 23 35.89 27.31 -4.34
CA ILE A 23 34.59 27.18 -5.02
C ILE A 23 34.67 27.72 -6.45
N THR A 24 35.50 28.74 -6.69
CA THR A 24 35.61 29.39 -8.01
C THR A 24 36.61 28.68 -8.92
N LYS A 25 37.59 27.96 -8.37
CA LYS A 25 38.57 27.20 -9.15
C LYS A 25 38.11 25.79 -9.39
N LYS A 26 38.19 25.34 -10.65
CA LYS A 26 37.98 23.94 -10.99
C LYS A 26 39.07 23.06 -10.37
N PRO A 27 38.71 21.90 -9.80
CA PRO A 27 39.70 20.93 -9.39
C PRO A 27 40.35 20.26 -10.62
N TRP A 28 41.58 19.79 -10.45
CA TRP A 28 42.41 19.21 -11.53
C TRP A 28 41.73 18.10 -12.33
N TYR A 29 40.84 17.31 -11.71
CA TYR A 29 40.14 16.21 -12.37
C TYR A 29 38.97 16.67 -13.27
N LEU A 30 38.60 17.95 -13.22
CA LEU A 30 37.61 18.59 -14.11
C LEU A 30 38.23 19.65 -15.02
N ALA A 31 39.52 19.96 -14.85
CA ALA A 31 40.25 20.90 -15.70
C ALA A 31 40.76 20.18 -16.95
N GLU A 32 40.36 20.64 -18.13
CA GLU A 32 40.82 20.07 -19.39
C GLU A 32 42.26 20.55 -19.63
N GLY A 33 43.25 19.68 -19.37
CA GLY A 33 44.68 19.98 -19.63
C GLY A 33 45.60 20.16 -18.41
N GLY A 34 45.16 19.83 -17.19
CA GLY A 34 46.00 19.89 -15.99
C GLY A 34 45.93 21.22 -15.23
N ASP A 35 46.63 21.28 -14.09
CA ASP A 35 46.45 22.28 -13.03
C ASP A 35 46.35 23.74 -13.51
N GLY A 36 45.21 24.38 -13.21
CA GLY A 36 45.07 25.84 -13.19
C GLY A 36 44.99 26.54 -14.56
N VAL A 37 44.78 25.81 -15.66
CA VAL A 37 44.73 26.39 -17.02
C VAL A 37 43.36 27.02 -17.32
N ASP A 38 42.29 26.43 -16.80
CA ASP A 38 40.94 27.00 -16.83
C ASP A 38 40.80 27.97 -15.66
N GLY A 39 40.73 29.27 -15.93
CA GLY A 39 40.52 30.29 -14.92
C GLY A 39 39.21 30.13 -14.11
N PRO A 40 38.83 31.11 -13.29
CA PRO A 40 37.71 31.00 -12.37
C PRO A 40 36.40 30.70 -13.12
N THR A 41 35.65 29.68 -12.69
CA THR A 41 34.37 29.29 -13.30
C THR A 41 33.51 28.50 -12.34
N LEU A 42 32.20 28.76 -12.35
CA LEU A 42 31.24 28.07 -11.47
C LEU A 42 30.52 26.91 -12.14
N ASP A 43 30.91 26.55 -13.38
CA ASP A 43 30.30 25.46 -14.15
C ASP A 43 30.34 24.11 -13.41
N HIS A 44 31.41 23.84 -12.66
CA HIS A 44 31.58 22.61 -11.90
C HIS A 44 30.70 22.52 -10.63
N GLN A 45 30.09 23.64 -10.23
CA GLN A 45 29.14 23.74 -9.11
C GLN A 45 27.68 23.65 -9.57
N ALA A 46 27.44 23.68 -10.89
CA ALA A 46 26.11 23.56 -11.45
C ALA A 46 25.58 22.12 -11.34
N ASP A 47 24.40 21.88 -11.92
CA ASP A 47 23.76 20.57 -11.93
C ASP A 47 24.66 19.50 -12.58
N GLN A 48 25.17 18.57 -11.77
CA GLN A 48 26.07 17.50 -12.19
C GLN A 48 25.33 16.26 -12.70
N ARG A 49 23.99 16.30 -12.78
CA ARG A 49 23.21 15.20 -13.35
C ARG A 49 23.62 14.97 -14.80
N ARG A 50 23.61 13.71 -15.21
CA ARG A 50 23.76 13.34 -16.63
C ARG A 50 22.61 13.99 -17.40
N GLU A 51 22.84 14.32 -18.67
CA GLU A 51 21.82 14.94 -19.51
C GLU A 51 20.52 14.12 -19.54
N GLU A 52 20.65 12.79 -19.57
CA GLU A 52 19.57 11.80 -19.45
C GLU A 52 18.75 11.94 -18.15
N ASP A 53 19.38 12.28 -17.02
CA ASP A 53 18.74 12.44 -15.71
C ASP A 53 18.23 13.87 -15.47
N ARG A 54 18.61 14.80 -16.34
CA ARG A 54 18.19 16.20 -16.30
C ARG A 54 16.84 16.39 -17.00
N GLU A 55 16.54 15.55 -17.98
CA GLU A 55 15.26 15.51 -18.68
C GLU A 55 14.15 15.00 -17.73
N GLY A 56 13.56 15.93 -16.98
CA GLY A 56 12.34 15.67 -16.24
C GLY A 56 11.14 15.53 -17.18
N ILE A 57 10.11 14.80 -16.76
CA ILE A 57 8.84 14.79 -17.47
C ILE A 57 8.24 16.20 -17.54
N THR A 58 7.66 16.53 -18.69
CA THR A 58 6.96 17.81 -18.86
C THR A 58 5.71 17.85 -17.97
N LEU A 59 5.25 19.05 -17.60
CA LEU A 59 4.05 19.20 -16.77
C LEU A 59 2.81 18.55 -17.42
N SER A 60 2.68 18.66 -18.74
CA SER A 60 1.59 18.05 -19.51
C SER A 60 1.66 16.52 -19.51
N GLU A 61 2.87 15.95 -19.57
CA GLU A 61 3.09 14.52 -19.47
C GLU A 61 2.78 13.99 -18.06
N ALA A 62 3.20 14.73 -17.02
CA ALA A 62 2.84 14.43 -15.64
C ALA A 62 1.32 14.41 -15.42
N ASP A 63 0.61 15.43 -15.94
CA ASP A 63 -0.86 15.51 -15.85
C ASP A 63 -1.56 14.33 -16.55
N ARG A 64 -1.04 13.92 -17.71
CA ARG A 64 -1.55 12.76 -18.44
C ARG A 64 -1.41 11.48 -17.61
N LEU A 65 -0.24 11.23 -17.01
CA LEU A 65 0.01 10.05 -16.16
C LEU A 65 -0.94 10.02 -14.95
N VAL A 66 -1.14 11.16 -14.29
CA VAL A 66 -2.07 11.27 -13.15
C VAL A 66 -3.51 10.99 -13.58
N LYS A 67 -3.93 11.48 -14.75
CA LYS A 67 -5.27 11.22 -15.29
C LYS A 67 -5.48 9.73 -15.58
N GLU A 68 -4.52 9.07 -16.22
CA GLU A 68 -4.58 7.64 -16.50
C GLU A 68 -4.68 6.80 -15.21
N GLU A 69 -3.90 7.13 -14.19
CA GLU A 69 -3.94 6.41 -12.91
C GLU A 69 -5.27 6.63 -12.17
N ARG A 70 -5.80 7.86 -12.17
CA ARG A 70 -7.13 8.16 -11.61
C ARG A 70 -8.24 7.34 -12.28
N GLU A 71 -8.18 7.17 -13.60
CA GLU A 71 -9.14 6.33 -14.31
C GLU A 71 -9.02 4.85 -13.93
N ARG A 72 -7.81 4.33 -13.77
CA ARG A 72 -7.58 2.95 -13.34
C ARG A 72 -8.16 2.70 -11.95
N ILE A 73 -7.90 3.61 -11.02
CA ILE A 73 -8.45 3.55 -9.65
C ILE A 73 -9.98 3.59 -9.70
N LYS A 74 -10.56 4.50 -10.48
CA LYS A 74 -12.02 4.60 -10.64
C LYS A 74 -12.63 3.30 -11.17
N ARG A 75 -12.04 2.70 -12.22
CA ARG A 75 -12.51 1.41 -12.78
C ARG A 75 -12.40 0.26 -11.78
N LYS A 76 -11.31 0.21 -10.99
CA LYS A 76 -11.14 -0.79 -9.92
C LYS A 76 -12.23 -0.65 -8.86
N LEU A 77 -12.47 0.57 -8.40
CA LEU A 77 -13.49 0.87 -7.38
C LEU A 77 -14.90 0.53 -7.87
N GLU A 78 -15.22 0.87 -9.12
CA GLU A 78 -16.53 0.56 -9.72
C GLU A 78 -16.76 -0.95 -9.83
N LYS A 79 -15.76 -1.72 -10.28
CA LYS A 79 -15.81 -3.19 -10.28
C LYS A 79 -16.03 -3.75 -8.87
N GLN A 80 -15.36 -3.17 -7.87
CA GLN A 80 -15.51 -3.59 -6.47
C GLN A 80 -16.92 -3.34 -5.95
N LYS A 81 -17.46 -2.14 -6.18
CA LYS A 81 -18.84 -1.77 -5.84
C LYS A 81 -19.86 -2.66 -6.53
N LEU A 82 -19.64 -3.01 -7.81
CA LEU A 82 -20.53 -3.91 -8.54
C LEU A 82 -20.52 -5.32 -7.94
N LYS A 83 -19.33 -5.85 -7.62
CA LYS A 83 -19.19 -7.14 -6.92
C LYS A 83 -19.90 -7.13 -5.57
N GLU A 84 -19.71 -6.09 -4.77
CA GLU A 84 -20.36 -5.94 -3.47
C GLU A 84 -21.89 -5.88 -3.59
N LYS A 85 -22.42 -5.08 -4.51
CA LYS A 85 -23.87 -5.03 -4.81
C LYS A 85 -24.40 -6.39 -5.25
N SER A 86 -23.66 -7.14 -6.07
CA SER A 86 -24.06 -8.48 -6.50
C SER A 86 -24.10 -9.48 -5.34
N ARG A 87 -23.12 -9.43 -4.42
CA ARG A 87 -23.10 -10.25 -3.19
C ARG A 87 -24.29 -9.91 -2.29
N LYS A 88 -24.56 -8.62 -2.07
CA LYS A 88 -25.69 -8.16 -1.26
C LYS A 88 -27.04 -8.52 -1.90
N LYS A 89 -27.14 -8.50 -3.24
CA LYS A 89 -28.35 -8.97 -3.96
C LYS A 89 -28.53 -10.48 -3.82
N LYS A 90 -27.46 -11.26 -3.92
CA LYS A 90 -27.49 -12.72 -3.67
C LYS A 90 -27.92 -13.02 -2.23
N GLN A 91 -27.43 -12.24 -1.27
CA GLN A 91 -27.81 -12.37 0.14
C GLN A 91 -29.26 -11.95 0.42
N ARG A 92 -29.79 -10.93 -0.27
CA ARG A 92 -31.20 -10.49 -0.13
C ARG A 92 -32.20 -11.32 -0.93
N GLY A 93 -31.75 -12.07 -1.94
CA GLY A 93 -32.56 -12.99 -2.74
C GLY A 93 -32.67 -14.41 -2.19
N ARG A 94 -31.94 -14.73 -1.10
CA ARG A 94 -32.23 -15.89 -0.26
C ARG A 94 -33.44 -15.54 0.61
N ASN A 95 -34.60 -15.98 0.14
CA ASN A 95 -35.86 -15.92 0.87
C ASN A 95 -35.82 -16.77 2.14
N LEU A 96 -36.81 -16.47 2.98
CA LEU A 96 -37.07 -16.88 4.35
C LEU A 96 -37.35 -18.37 4.62
N ASP A 97 -36.99 -19.32 3.75
CA ASP A 97 -37.38 -20.72 3.92
C ASP A 97 -36.21 -21.70 3.64
N ASP A 98 -35.75 -22.37 4.72
CA ASP A 98 -35.07 -23.67 4.78
C ASP A 98 -33.72 -23.92 4.04
N GLU A 99 -32.72 -23.05 4.21
CA GLU A 99 -31.30 -23.50 4.17
C GLU A 99 -30.71 -23.37 5.59
N VAL A 100 -30.82 -24.43 6.39
CA VAL A 100 -30.01 -24.59 7.61
C VAL A 100 -28.55 -24.51 7.17
N ASP A 101 -27.85 -23.45 7.59
CA ASP A 101 -26.46 -23.20 7.23
C ASP A 101 -25.59 -24.31 7.86
N THR A 102 -25.41 -25.40 7.11
CA THR A 102 -24.71 -26.61 7.56
C THR A 102 -23.26 -26.36 7.95
N ASP A 103 -22.74 -25.21 7.55
CA ASP A 103 -21.37 -24.75 7.79
C ASP A 103 -21.25 -23.90 9.08
N LEU A 104 -22.36 -23.65 9.79
CA LEU A 104 -22.35 -22.82 11.01
C LEU A 104 -21.73 -23.55 12.22
N PHE A 105 -21.76 -24.89 12.22
CA PHE A 105 -21.32 -25.70 13.35
C PHE A 105 -20.19 -26.64 12.95
N GLU A 106 -19.15 -26.68 13.79
CA GLU A 106 -18.00 -27.57 13.62
C GLU A 106 -17.87 -28.55 14.79
N ILE A 107 -17.32 -29.74 14.52
CA ILE A 107 -17.03 -30.73 15.57
C ILE A 107 -15.96 -30.15 16.50
N GLY A 108 -16.21 -30.22 17.80
CA GLY A 108 -15.35 -29.65 18.85
C GLY A 108 -15.72 -28.24 19.28
N MET A 109 -16.66 -27.57 18.59
CA MET A 109 -17.13 -26.25 18.96
C MET A 109 -17.92 -26.28 20.28
N TRP A 110 -17.70 -25.27 21.11
CA TRP A 110 -18.43 -25.06 22.36
C TRP A 110 -19.67 -24.21 22.09
N ILE A 111 -20.82 -24.71 22.52
CA ILE A 111 -22.13 -24.08 22.35
C ILE A 111 -22.89 -24.04 23.67
N GLU A 112 -23.92 -23.22 23.73
CA GLU A 112 -24.88 -23.18 24.83
C GLU A 112 -26.14 -23.96 24.42
N ALA A 113 -26.47 -25.02 25.15
CA ALA A 113 -27.58 -25.93 24.82
C ALA A 113 -28.44 -26.27 26.04
N LEU A 114 -29.72 -26.56 25.81
CA LEU A 114 -30.62 -27.04 26.85
C LEU A 114 -30.43 -28.54 27.06
N ARG A 115 -30.05 -28.93 28.28
CA ARG A 115 -30.00 -30.35 28.64
C ARG A 115 -31.42 -30.88 28.82
N LYS A 116 -31.80 -31.92 28.06
CA LYS A 116 -33.16 -32.51 28.09
C LYS A 116 -34.27 -31.46 27.92
N ASN A 117 -34.01 -30.42 27.14
CA ASN A 117 -34.92 -29.29 26.92
C ASN A 117 -35.34 -28.56 28.22
N LYS A 118 -34.48 -28.56 29.25
CA LYS A 118 -34.71 -27.86 30.52
C LYS A 118 -33.73 -26.69 30.65
N LYS A 119 -34.25 -25.55 31.11
CA LYS A 119 -33.44 -24.41 31.54
C LYS A 119 -32.70 -24.75 32.85
N PRO A 120 -31.55 -24.12 33.16
CA PRO A 120 -30.83 -23.13 32.35
C PRO A 120 -30.09 -23.80 31.19
N TYR A 121 -29.67 -23.01 30.21
CA TYR A 121 -28.75 -23.51 29.20
C TYR A 121 -27.38 -23.79 29.84
N LEU A 122 -26.72 -24.83 29.34
CA LEU A 122 -25.43 -25.27 29.80
C LEU A 122 -24.45 -25.29 28.64
N ILE A 123 -23.17 -25.10 28.96
CA ILE A 123 -22.09 -25.17 27.98
C ILE A 123 -21.85 -26.64 27.62
N ALA A 124 -21.86 -26.93 26.32
CA ALA A 124 -21.64 -28.24 25.76
C ALA A 124 -20.73 -28.19 24.53
N GLN A 125 -19.97 -29.25 24.29
CA GLN A 125 -19.13 -29.40 23.12
C GLN A 125 -19.81 -30.29 22.08
N ILE A 126 -19.80 -29.88 20.81
CA ILE A 126 -20.29 -30.70 19.70
C ILE A 126 -19.33 -31.87 19.48
N VAL A 127 -19.78 -33.10 19.71
CA VAL A 127 -18.98 -34.32 19.48
C VAL A 127 -19.20 -34.86 18.07
N LYS A 128 -20.42 -34.75 17.57
CA LYS A 128 -20.80 -35.28 16.25
C LYS A 128 -21.92 -34.46 15.65
N ILE A 129 -21.84 -34.27 14.33
CA ILE A 129 -22.88 -33.66 13.52
C ILE A 129 -23.46 -34.75 12.62
N SER A 130 -24.79 -34.89 12.65
CA SER A 130 -25.55 -35.87 11.89
C SER A 130 -26.66 -35.18 11.09
N ASP A 131 -27.27 -35.91 10.15
CA ASP A 131 -28.38 -35.43 9.31
C ASP A 131 -28.12 -34.08 8.62
N LYS A 132 -26.96 -33.97 7.94
CA LYS A 132 -26.54 -32.75 7.22
C LYS A 132 -26.64 -31.48 8.08
N GLY A 133 -26.25 -31.54 9.36
CA GLY A 133 -26.27 -30.36 10.24
C GLY A 133 -27.59 -30.13 10.99
N ARG A 134 -28.50 -31.11 10.98
CA ARG A 134 -29.80 -31.00 11.66
C ARG A 134 -29.83 -31.65 13.05
N SER A 135 -28.92 -32.57 13.34
CA SER A 135 -28.86 -33.28 14.63
C SER A 135 -27.44 -33.33 15.18
N PHE A 136 -27.29 -33.15 16.50
CA PHE A 136 -26.00 -33.05 17.17
C PHE A 136 -25.88 -34.02 18.34
N ASP A 137 -24.69 -34.59 18.53
CA ASP A 137 -24.32 -35.24 19.78
C ASP A 137 -23.49 -34.25 20.61
N LEU A 138 -23.98 -33.89 21.79
CA LEU A 138 -23.42 -32.85 22.67
C LEU A 138 -22.80 -33.48 23.92
N LYS A 139 -21.59 -33.04 24.30
CA LYS A 139 -20.92 -33.43 25.55
C LYS A 139 -20.88 -32.25 26.52
N TYR A 140 -21.50 -32.40 27.68
CA TYR A 140 -21.49 -31.39 28.74
C TYR A 140 -20.24 -31.51 29.63
N GLU A 141 -19.99 -30.50 30.47
CA GLU A 141 -18.82 -30.47 31.38
C GLU A 141 -18.77 -31.64 32.37
N ASP A 142 -19.92 -32.18 32.79
CA ASP A 142 -20.02 -33.34 33.69
C ASP A 142 -19.65 -34.67 33.00
N GLY A 143 -19.28 -34.63 31.72
CA GLY A 143 -18.96 -35.80 30.90
C GLY A 143 -20.19 -36.51 30.34
N TYR A 144 -21.40 -36.03 30.62
CA TYR A 144 -22.64 -36.58 30.04
C TYR A 144 -22.72 -36.26 28.55
N ILE A 145 -23.07 -37.26 27.75
CA ILE A 145 -23.27 -37.11 26.30
C ILE A 145 -24.76 -37.26 25.99
N GLU A 146 -25.35 -36.21 25.43
CA GLU A 146 -26.72 -36.21 24.91
C GLU A 146 -26.66 -36.39 23.40
N ARG A 147 -27.39 -37.39 22.88
CA ARG A 147 -27.31 -37.78 21.47
C ARG A 147 -28.57 -37.35 20.72
N ASN A 148 -28.40 -36.97 19.47
CA ASN A 148 -29.49 -36.61 18.56
C ASN A 148 -30.36 -35.46 19.10
N VAL A 149 -29.68 -34.39 19.54
CA VAL A 149 -30.27 -33.09 19.92
C VAL A 149 -30.52 -32.24 18.68
#